data_AF-A0A316P035-F1
#
_entry.id   AF-A0A316P035-F1
#
_cell.length_a   1.000
_cell.length_b   1.000
_cell.length_c   1.000
_cell.angle_alpha   90.00
_cell.angle_beta   90.00
_cell.angle_gamma   90.00
#
_symmetry.space_group_name_H-M   'P 1'
#
loop_
_entity.id
_entity.type
_entity.pdbx_description
1 polymer ?
#
loop_
_entity_poly.entity_id
_entity_poly.type
_entity_poly.pdbx_seq_one_letter_code
_entity_poly.pdbx_strand_id
1 'polypeptide(L)'
;MKFSSSFKVGLLTLLSLILLVGVVLKVKGRALTSAKRIEINFKDVNGMRTGSGVQMMGLKVGQVEQITPVIDSENSYVKVKFVITEPNIEIPKASVFSIQQSGLIGELFLEITPPKTRTIYIPMENRNVLYKDDAVQMKLDEEFYDVGKIKNIEVVSSEVVPFNVRESIKTKNAYKVDYIVNLPGLILPEFLKGKAVSDGGKKKLLISTLDNVTLPYPTQTSPYTIVEPMRISDFMEWQYRAAESLTETNKKVNEILSDEVIAELKSSIKNINSLTNQTTATMSKVDALIESSQEDIKTLMALLDRTSNDFNVMSNNINQVIGDPEFKTTMMSTANSMDKLAQNINKIIGNEEEAEQMASDIREIAHNANEISGYINGMTKDDQLKKDLTNTVANANKAMINLNTALASVNKMTPEKKTELQTIIDDTKVTTCNLRKFSEKLNKRFLLWRLMF
;
A
#
# COMPACT_ATOMS: atom_id res chain seq x y z
N MET A 1 -36.98 -92.48 29.60
CA MET A 1 -38.17 -91.97 28.89
C MET A 1 -37.91 -91.97 27.39
N LYS A 2 -38.70 -92.70 26.58
CA LYS A 2 -38.66 -92.56 25.12
C LYS A 2 -39.51 -91.35 24.75
N PHE A 3 -38.87 -90.24 24.37
CA PHE A 3 -39.61 -89.06 23.92
C PHE A 3 -40.40 -89.39 22.66
N SER A 4 -41.69 -89.04 22.65
CA SER A 4 -42.56 -89.14 21.48
C SER A 4 -41.97 -88.34 20.31
N SER A 5 -42.14 -88.84 19.08
CA SER A 5 -41.70 -88.17 17.86
C SER A 5 -42.21 -86.72 17.80
N SER A 6 -43.43 -86.45 18.28
CA SER A 6 -44.00 -85.10 18.32
C SER A 6 -43.26 -84.15 19.27
N PHE A 7 -42.74 -84.64 20.40
CA PHE A 7 -41.96 -83.83 21.33
C PHE A 7 -40.60 -83.44 20.74
N LYS A 8 -39.95 -84.36 20.01
CA LYS A 8 -38.68 -84.09 19.34
C LYS A 8 -38.83 -83.01 18.26
N VAL A 9 -39.91 -83.06 17.49
CA VAL A 9 -40.22 -82.05 16.47
C VAL A 9 -40.50 -80.69 17.13
N GLY A 10 -41.27 -80.65 18.22
CA GLY A 10 -41.53 -79.41 18.96
C GLY A 10 -40.29 -78.76 19.57
N LEU A 11 -39.34 -79.56 20.08
CA LEU A 11 -38.07 -79.05 20.59
C LEU A 11 -37.18 -78.48 19.46
N LEU A 12 -37.14 -79.18 18.31
CA LEU A 12 -36.38 -78.73 17.15
C LEU A 12 -36.91 -77.41 16.57
N THR A 13 -38.24 -77.25 16.49
CA THR A 13 -38.85 -76.00 16.02
C THR A 13 -38.59 -74.85 17.01
N LEU A 14 -38.65 -75.09 18.32
CA LEU A 14 -38.33 -74.07 19.32
C LEU A 14 -36.86 -73.63 19.25
N LEU A 15 -35.92 -74.58 19.15
CA LEU A 15 -34.49 -74.28 18.98
C LEU A 15 -34.23 -73.50 17.69
N SER A 16 -34.89 -73.88 16.59
CA SER A 16 -34.76 -73.19 15.31
C SER A 16 -35.29 -71.75 15.39
N LEU A 17 -36.39 -71.53 16.13
CA LEU A 17 -36.96 -70.21 16.36
C LEU A 17 -36.02 -69.33 17.22
N ILE A 18 -35.45 -69.89 18.29
CA ILE A 18 -34.46 -69.18 19.13
C ILE A 18 -33.23 -68.81 18.31
N LEU A 19 -32.72 -69.73 17.50
CA LEU A 19 -31.57 -69.49 16.63
C LEU A 19 -31.90 -68.42 15.59
N LEU A 20 -33.07 -68.48 14.96
CA LEU A 20 -33.54 -67.47 14.01
C LEU A 20 -33.64 -66.09 14.66
N VAL A 21 -34.23 -65.99 15.85
CA VAL A 21 -34.31 -64.74 16.62
C VAL A 21 -32.90 -64.23 16.95
N GLY A 22 -31.99 -65.10 17.39
CA GLY A 22 -30.60 -64.75 17.66
C GLY A 22 -29.86 -64.20 16.44
N VAL A 23 -30.03 -64.84 15.27
CA VAL A 23 -29.46 -64.35 14.00
C VAL A 23 -30.07 -63.01 13.60
N VAL A 24 -31.39 -62.85 13.70
CA VAL A 24 -32.06 -61.58 13.38
C VAL A 24 -31.59 -60.43 14.27
N LEU A 25 -31.40 -60.67 15.57
CA LEU A 25 -30.88 -59.67 16.50
C LEU A 25 -29.42 -59.31 16.17
N LYS A 26 -28.59 -60.29 15.80
CA LYS A 26 -27.20 -60.07 15.37
C LYS A 26 -27.13 -59.28 14.05
N VAL A 27 -27.96 -59.61 13.06
CA VAL A 27 -28.00 -58.93 11.75
C VAL A 27 -28.51 -57.50 11.88
N LYS A 28 -29.48 -57.22 12.77
CA LYS A 28 -29.97 -55.86 13.04
C LYS A 28 -29.00 -54.99 13.85
N GLY A 29 -27.79 -55.47 14.16
CA GLY A 29 -26.77 -54.69 14.87
C GLY A 29 -27.11 -54.40 16.33
N ARG A 30 -28.13 -55.06 16.91
CA ARG A 30 -28.46 -54.96 18.33
C ARG A 30 -27.52 -55.84 19.15
N ALA A 31 -26.22 -55.55 19.09
CA ALA A 31 -25.27 -56.17 19.99
C ALA A 31 -25.57 -55.65 21.41
N LEU A 32 -25.79 -56.58 22.36
CA LEU A 32 -26.04 -56.31 23.79
C LEU A 32 -24.76 -55.82 24.51
N THR A 33 -23.88 -55.10 23.83
CA THR A 33 -22.57 -54.66 24.32
C THR A 33 -22.73 -53.32 25.04
N SER A 34 -21.98 -53.11 26.14
CA SER A 34 -21.88 -51.84 26.89
C SER A 34 -21.12 -50.74 26.15
N ALA A 35 -21.43 -50.57 24.87
CA ALA A 35 -20.75 -49.66 23.98
C ALA A 35 -21.09 -48.19 24.29
N LYS A 36 -20.10 -47.30 24.18
CA LYS A 36 -20.24 -45.88 24.52
C LYS A 36 -21.16 -45.19 23.51
N ARG A 37 -22.28 -44.65 24.00
CA ARG A 37 -23.23 -43.87 23.21
C ARG A 37 -22.94 -42.39 23.35
N ILE A 38 -22.91 -41.68 22.23
CA ILE A 38 -22.64 -40.25 22.17
C ILE A 38 -23.74 -39.59 21.36
N GLU A 39 -24.14 -38.40 21.80
CA GLU A 39 -25.14 -37.58 21.13
C GLU A 39 -24.49 -36.27 20.69
N ILE A 40 -24.73 -35.89 19.44
CA ILE A 40 -24.28 -34.63 18.82
C ILE A 40 -25.43 -34.01 18.04
N ASN A 41 -25.41 -32.68 17.92
CA ASN A 41 -26.46 -31.91 17.27
C ASN A 41 -25.88 -31.25 16.01
N PHE A 42 -26.50 -31.51 14.86
CA PHE A 42 -26.23 -30.82 13.60
C PHE A 42 -27.42 -29.93 13.24
N LYS A 43 -27.21 -28.88 12.46
CA LYS A 43 -28.33 -28.15 11.84
C LYS A 43 -28.94 -28.95 10.69
N ASP A 44 -28.10 -29.65 9.94
CA ASP A 44 -28.51 -30.49 8.82
C ASP A 44 -27.68 -31.78 8.76
N VAL A 45 -28.32 -32.89 8.43
CA VAL A 45 -27.65 -34.20 8.26
C VAL A 45 -27.51 -34.62 6.80
N ASN A 46 -27.93 -33.77 5.86
CA ASN A 46 -27.78 -33.95 4.41
C ASN A 46 -28.29 -35.31 3.87
N GLY A 47 -29.26 -35.94 4.55
CA GLY A 47 -29.82 -37.24 4.15
C GLY A 47 -29.09 -38.47 4.73
N MET A 48 -28.17 -38.28 5.69
CA MET A 48 -27.60 -39.39 6.47
C MET A 48 -28.71 -40.20 7.16
N ARG A 49 -28.58 -41.52 7.18
CA ARG A 49 -29.62 -42.44 7.67
C ARG A 49 -29.21 -43.18 8.93
N THR A 50 -30.18 -43.64 9.70
CA THR A 50 -29.92 -44.63 10.76
C THR A 50 -29.22 -45.84 10.18
N GLY A 51 -28.18 -46.32 10.87
CA GLY A 51 -27.33 -47.41 10.42
C GLY A 51 -26.08 -46.97 9.63
N SER A 52 -25.95 -45.69 9.28
CA SER A 52 -24.74 -45.14 8.66
C SER A 52 -23.50 -45.42 9.51
N GLY A 53 -22.36 -45.66 8.85
CA GLY A 53 -21.10 -45.90 9.55
C GLY A 53 -20.63 -44.68 10.33
N VAL A 54 -19.94 -44.92 11.44
CA VAL A 54 -19.12 -43.91 12.11
C VAL A 54 -17.68 -44.26 11.84
N GLN A 55 -16.92 -43.34 11.26
CA GLN A 55 -15.54 -43.54 10.87
C GLN A 55 -14.61 -42.61 11.63
N MET A 56 -13.40 -43.08 11.91
CA MET A 56 -12.32 -42.27 12.47
C MET A 56 -11.05 -42.59 11.70
N MET A 57 -10.43 -41.56 11.09
CA MET A 57 -9.23 -41.71 10.25
C MET A 57 -9.40 -42.77 9.12
N GLY A 58 -10.60 -42.90 8.55
CA GLY A 58 -10.91 -43.87 7.49
C GLY A 58 -11.24 -45.29 7.96
N LEU A 59 -11.20 -45.56 9.27
CA LEU A 59 -11.63 -46.85 9.84
C LEU A 59 -13.05 -46.73 10.40
N LYS A 60 -13.92 -47.70 10.09
CA LYS A 60 -15.24 -47.80 10.72
C LYS A 60 -15.10 -48.20 12.19
N VAL A 61 -15.45 -47.30 13.09
CA VAL A 61 -15.35 -47.47 14.55
C VAL A 61 -16.70 -47.60 15.25
N GLY A 62 -17.79 -47.38 14.53
CA GLY A 62 -19.12 -47.38 15.11
C GLY A 62 -20.26 -47.29 14.10
N GLN A 63 -21.46 -47.02 14.61
CA GLN A 63 -22.68 -46.92 13.82
C GLN A 63 -23.65 -45.88 14.40
N VAL A 64 -24.37 -45.18 13.54
CA VAL A 64 -25.46 -44.27 13.92
C VAL A 64 -26.70 -45.08 14.32
N GLU A 65 -27.15 -44.94 15.58
CA GLU A 65 -28.31 -45.66 16.13
C GLU A 65 -29.63 -44.92 15.88
N GLN A 66 -29.63 -43.58 15.93
CA GLN A 66 -30.84 -42.78 15.82
C GLN A 66 -30.55 -41.38 15.30
N ILE A 67 -31.44 -40.87 14.44
CA ILE A 67 -31.45 -39.49 13.97
C ILE A 67 -32.84 -38.92 14.27
N THR A 68 -32.93 -37.79 14.97
CA THR A 68 -34.21 -37.21 15.38
C THR A 68 -34.20 -35.70 15.20
N PRO A 69 -35.09 -35.13 14.36
CA PRO A 69 -35.23 -33.68 14.27
C PRO A 69 -35.87 -33.14 15.56
N VAL A 70 -35.30 -32.06 16.07
CA VAL A 70 -35.83 -31.28 17.19
C VAL A 70 -36.17 -29.91 16.61
N ILE A 71 -37.47 -29.66 16.46
CA ILE A 71 -37.98 -28.41 15.90
C ILE A 71 -38.25 -27.46 17.05
N ASP A 72 -37.58 -26.32 17.00
CA ASP A 72 -37.76 -25.19 17.90
C ASP A 72 -37.92 -23.91 17.07
N SER A 73 -38.63 -22.91 17.59
CA SER A 73 -39.03 -21.72 16.83
C SER A 73 -37.84 -20.88 16.35
N GLU A 74 -36.71 -20.94 17.06
CA GLU A 74 -35.50 -20.18 16.73
C GLU A 74 -34.28 -21.06 16.44
N ASN A 75 -34.16 -22.23 17.09
CA ASN A 75 -32.97 -23.07 17.01
C ASN A 75 -33.31 -24.54 16.74
N SER A 76 -33.91 -24.81 15.59
CA SER A 76 -34.14 -26.19 15.13
C SER A 76 -32.81 -26.89 14.82
N TYR A 77 -32.68 -28.15 15.23
CA TYR A 77 -31.49 -28.99 14.99
C TYR A 77 -31.87 -30.46 14.83
N VAL A 78 -30.94 -31.26 14.33
CA VAL A 78 -31.04 -32.71 14.21
C VAL A 78 -30.12 -33.36 15.22
N LYS A 79 -30.71 -34.10 16.16
CA LYS A 79 -29.99 -34.90 17.15
C LYS A 79 -29.56 -36.22 16.52
N VAL A 80 -28.27 -36.48 16.53
CA VAL A 80 -27.65 -37.72 16.03
C VAL A 80 -27.07 -38.49 17.21
N LYS A 81 -27.58 -39.70 17.42
CA LYS A 81 -27.09 -40.64 18.43
C LYS A 81 -26.36 -41.78 17.75
N PHE A 82 -25.13 -42.02 18.18
CA PHE A 82 -24.30 -43.07 17.63
C PHE A 82 -23.55 -43.82 18.73
N VAL A 83 -23.04 -44.98 18.37
CA VAL A 83 -22.36 -45.90 19.27
C VAL A 83 -20.99 -46.26 18.71
N ILE A 84 -19.97 -46.28 19.57
CA ILE A 84 -18.63 -46.77 19.24
C ILE A 84 -18.59 -48.27 19.53
N THR A 85 -18.46 -49.08 18.49
CA THR A 85 -18.48 -50.56 18.58
C THR A 85 -17.10 -51.15 18.80
N GLU A 86 -16.06 -50.43 18.39
CA GLU A 86 -14.68 -50.90 18.52
C GLU A 86 -14.14 -50.69 19.95
N PRO A 87 -13.52 -51.73 20.57
CA PRO A 87 -12.93 -51.61 21.89
C PRO A 87 -11.70 -50.69 21.86
N ASN A 88 -11.44 -49.99 22.97
CA ASN A 88 -10.27 -49.10 23.17
C ASN A 88 -10.22 -47.83 22.30
N ILE A 89 -11.33 -47.44 21.67
CA ILE A 89 -11.41 -46.16 20.95
C ILE A 89 -11.94 -45.06 21.88
N GLU A 90 -11.08 -44.08 22.18
CA GLU A 90 -11.45 -42.85 22.86
C GLU A 90 -11.41 -41.66 21.88
N ILE A 91 -12.44 -40.80 21.95
CA ILE A 91 -12.53 -39.59 21.13
C ILE A 91 -11.97 -38.42 21.94
N PRO A 92 -10.85 -37.79 21.53
CA PRO A 92 -10.31 -36.62 22.21
C PRO A 92 -11.30 -35.45 22.23
N LYS A 93 -11.21 -34.60 23.26
CA LYS A 93 -11.93 -33.32 23.27
C LYS A 93 -11.49 -32.45 22.08
N ALA A 94 -12.40 -31.60 21.61
CA ALA A 94 -12.23 -30.77 20.41
C ALA A 94 -12.01 -31.55 19.10
N SER A 95 -12.21 -32.87 19.09
CA SER A 95 -12.32 -33.62 17.83
C SER A 95 -13.45 -33.04 16.99
N VAL A 96 -13.25 -33.05 15.67
CA VAL A 96 -14.22 -32.56 14.70
C VAL A 96 -15.13 -33.70 14.28
N PHE A 97 -16.43 -33.47 14.36
CA PHE A 97 -17.45 -34.30 13.76
C PHE A 97 -17.95 -33.65 12.48
N SER A 98 -17.92 -34.40 11.38
CA SER A 98 -18.44 -33.96 10.08
C SER A 98 -19.21 -35.08 9.43
N ILE A 99 -20.21 -34.74 8.61
CA ILE A 99 -20.91 -35.72 7.78
C ILE A 99 -20.24 -35.72 6.41
N GLN A 100 -19.69 -36.85 6.03
CA GLN A 100 -18.93 -37.03 4.80
C GLN A 100 -19.60 -38.06 3.90
N GLN A 101 -19.28 -38.00 2.61
CA GLN A 101 -19.78 -38.93 1.60
C GLN A 101 -18.67 -39.85 1.10
N SER A 102 -18.96 -41.14 0.98
CA SER A 102 -18.00 -42.09 0.41
C SER A 102 -17.92 -41.93 -1.12
N GLY A 103 -16.93 -41.19 -1.62
CA GLY A 103 -16.83 -40.88 -3.04
C GLY A 103 -17.94 -39.96 -3.53
N LEU A 104 -18.23 -39.95 -4.84
CA LEU A 104 -19.17 -38.99 -5.45
C LEU A 104 -20.66 -39.34 -5.24
N ILE A 105 -21.00 -40.63 -5.18
CA ILE A 105 -22.40 -41.14 -5.13
C ILE A 105 -22.63 -42.10 -3.94
N GLY A 106 -21.63 -42.31 -3.08
CA GLY A 106 -21.76 -43.27 -1.99
C GLY A 106 -22.63 -42.79 -0.84
N GLU A 107 -22.76 -43.67 0.15
CA GLU A 107 -23.48 -43.38 1.39
C GLU A 107 -22.79 -42.30 2.23
N LEU A 108 -23.61 -41.59 3.01
CA LEU A 108 -23.13 -40.65 4.01
C LEU A 108 -22.74 -41.39 5.28
N PHE A 109 -21.67 -40.92 5.93
CA PHE A 109 -21.18 -41.45 7.19
C PHE A 109 -20.75 -40.31 8.11
N LEU A 110 -20.74 -40.60 9.41
CA LEU A 110 -20.23 -39.67 10.41
C LEU A 110 -18.73 -39.84 10.52
N GLU A 111 -17.95 -38.81 10.22
CA GLU A 111 -16.50 -38.82 10.38
C GLU A 111 -16.08 -38.13 11.69
N ILE A 112 -15.14 -38.75 12.38
CA ILE A 112 -14.46 -38.24 13.56
C ILE A 112 -13.03 -37.92 13.17
N THR A 113 -12.66 -36.65 13.23
CA THR A 113 -11.29 -36.19 12.98
C THR A 113 -10.70 -35.64 14.27
N PRO A 114 -9.71 -36.33 14.88
CA PRO A 114 -9.03 -35.80 16.06
C PRO A 114 -8.30 -34.48 15.77
N PRO A 115 -8.06 -33.65 16.81
CA PRO A 115 -7.35 -32.39 16.64
C PRO A 115 -5.97 -32.63 16.02
N LYS A 116 -5.68 -31.93 14.92
CA LYS A 116 -4.40 -32.03 14.21
C LYS A 116 -3.42 -30.98 14.74
N THR A 117 -2.15 -31.37 14.83
CA THR A 117 -1.07 -30.41 15.05
C THR A 117 -0.93 -29.52 13.82
N ARG A 118 -0.90 -28.20 14.04
CA ARG A 118 -0.67 -27.18 13.03
C ARG A 118 0.71 -26.55 13.25
N THR A 119 1.31 -26.03 12.19
CA THR A 119 2.62 -25.39 12.26
C THR A 119 2.50 -23.93 11.83
N ILE A 120 3.16 -23.04 12.57
CA ILE A 120 3.28 -21.63 12.20
C ILE A 120 4.71 -21.17 12.33
N TYR A 121 5.10 -20.23 11.46
CA TYR A 121 6.44 -19.64 11.46
C TYR A 121 6.35 -18.22 12.03
N ILE A 122 7.20 -17.92 13.00
CA ILE A 122 7.27 -16.59 13.61
C ILE A 122 8.70 -16.05 13.52
N PRO A 123 8.90 -14.75 13.26
CA PRO A 123 10.23 -14.18 13.14
C PRO A 123 10.94 -14.19 14.50
N MET A 124 12.24 -14.47 14.49
CA MET A 124 13.07 -14.51 15.70
C MET A 124 13.59 -13.10 16.02
N GLU A 125 12.68 -12.19 16.37
CA GLU A 125 13.01 -10.78 16.66
C GLU A 125 13.61 -10.62 18.06
N ASN A 126 13.06 -11.32 19.06
CA ASN A 126 13.45 -11.24 20.46
C ASN A 126 13.77 -12.62 21.04
N ARG A 127 14.52 -12.66 22.16
CA ARG A 127 14.72 -13.88 22.99
C ARG A 127 13.45 -14.30 23.77
N ASN A 128 12.26 -13.94 23.28
CA ASN A 128 10.99 -14.44 23.82
C ASN A 128 10.82 -15.90 23.35
N VAL A 129 11.62 -16.78 23.93
CA VAL A 129 11.60 -18.21 23.64
C VAL A 129 10.29 -18.78 24.16
N LEU A 130 9.38 -19.12 23.26
CA LEU A 130 8.22 -19.95 23.55
C LEU A 130 8.69 -21.36 23.92
N TYR A 131 7.98 -22.02 24.81
CA TYR A 131 8.26 -23.37 25.25
C TYR A 131 7.09 -24.32 24.97
N LYS A 132 7.40 -25.61 24.99
CA LYS A 132 6.38 -26.65 24.94
C LYS A 132 5.38 -26.43 26.09
N ASP A 133 4.10 -26.65 25.80
CA ASP A 133 2.96 -26.45 26.69
C ASP A 133 2.60 -25.00 27.04
N ASP A 134 3.33 -23.99 26.49
CA ASP A 134 2.87 -22.59 26.54
C ASP A 134 1.49 -22.46 25.87
N ALA A 135 0.69 -21.53 26.39
CA ALA A 135 -0.66 -21.30 25.89
C ALA A 135 -0.65 -20.71 24.48
N VAL A 136 -1.58 -21.17 23.65
CA VAL A 136 -1.92 -20.53 22.38
C VAL A 136 -3.17 -19.70 22.62
N GLN A 137 -3.08 -18.39 22.39
CA GLN A 137 -4.18 -17.46 22.54
C GLN A 137 -4.66 -16.96 21.17
N MET A 138 -5.95 -16.67 21.09
CA MET A 138 -6.55 -15.98 19.96
C MET A 138 -7.53 -14.94 20.49
N LYS A 139 -7.62 -13.79 19.81
CA LYS A 139 -8.70 -12.84 20.06
C LYS A 139 -9.97 -13.39 19.41
N LEU A 140 -10.97 -13.70 20.23
CA LEU A 140 -12.30 -14.12 19.79
C LEU A 140 -13.30 -13.10 20.31
N ASP A 141 -14.24 -12.67 19.48
CA ASP A 141 -15.07 -11.50 19.74
C ASP A 141 -14.21 -10.29 20.15
N GLU A 142 -14.32 -9.83 21.40
CA GLU A 142 -13.58 -8.68 21.93
C GLU A 142 -12.43 -9.07 22.89
N GLU A 143 -12.31 -10.35 23.27
CA GLU A 143 -11.40 -10.81 24.34
C GLU A 143 -10.38 -11.85 23.86
N PHE A 144 -9.30 -12.04 24.64
CA PHE A 144 -8.28 -13.07 24.36
C PHE A 144 -8.57 -14.35 25.13
N TYR A 145 -8.66 -15.46 24.39
CA TYR A 145 -8.95 -16.77 24.96
C TYR A 145 -7.79 -17.74 24.74
N ASP A 146 -7.56 -18.63 25.71
CA ASP A 146 -6.68 -19.77 25.55
C ASP A 146 -7.37 -20.82 24.65
N VAL A 147 -6.90 -20.92 23.41
CA VAL A 147 -7.49 -21.80 22.39
C VAL A 147 -6.72 -23.09 22.18
N GLY A 148 -5.50 -23.18 22.71
CA GLY A 148 -4.60 -24.28 22.40
C GLY A 148 -3.33 -24.32 23.24
N LYS A 149 -2.44 -25.24 22.88
CA LYS A 149 -1.11 -25.39 23.48
C LYS A 149 -0.05 -25.66 22.45
N ILE A 150 1.16 -25.18 22.71
CA ILE A 150 2.33 -25.48 21.90
C ILE A 150 2.80 -26.93 22.16
N LYS A 151 3.09 -27.66 21.09
CA LYS A 151 3.59 -29.03 21.12
C LYS A 151 5.11 -29.11 20.94
N ASN A 152 5.65 -28.28 20.05
CA ASN A 152 7.07 -28.27 19.73
C ASN A 152 7.49 -26.89 19.21
N ILE A 153 8.75 -26.51 19.46
CA ILE A 153 9.36 -25.32 18.88
C ILE A 153 10.75 -25.69 18.37
N GLU A 154 11.02 -25.34 17.11
CA GLU A 154 12.32 -25.52 16.47
C GLU A 154 12.80 -24.19 15.90
N VAL A 155 14.11 -23.96 15.91
CA VAL A 155 14.71 -22.83 15.19
C VAL A 155 15.10 -23.30 13.81
N VAL A 156 14.62 -22.61 12.79
CA VAL A 156 14.91 -22.92 11.38
C VAL A 156 15.47 -21.69 10.67
N SER A 157 16.28 -21.92 9.63
CA SER A 157 16.72 -20.85 8.73
C SER A 157 15.50 -20.26 7.99
N SER A 158 15.48 -18.96 7.75
CA SER A 158 14.42 -18.32 6.94
C SER A 158 14.40 -18.80 5.49
N GLU A 159 15.42 -19.53 5.04
CA GLU A 159 15.50 -20.14 3.71
C GLU A 159 14.61 -21.38 3.54
N VAL A 160 14.34 -22.13 4.62
CA VAL A 160 13.49 -23.33 4.59
C VAL A 160 12.02 -23.02 4.88
N VAL A 161 11.71 -21.75 5.16
CA VAL A 161 10.35 -21.28 5.41
C VAL A 161 9.55 -21.28 4.11
N PRO A 162 8.29 -21.79 4.11
CA PRO A 162 7.45 -21.80 2.92
C PRO A 162 7.29 -20.41 2.28
N PHE A 163 7.22 -20.37 0.94
CA PHE A 163 7.23 -19.12 0.16
C PHE A 163 6.11 -18.15 0.57
N ASN A 164 4.91 -18.67 0.84
CA ASN A 164 3.72 -17.91 1.23
C ASN A 164 3.86 -17.13 2.55
N VAL A 165 4.82 -17.49 3.41
CA VAL A 165 5.06 -16.79 4.69
C VAL A 165 6.42 -16.13 4.76
N ARG A 166 7.30 -16.34 3.76
CA ARG A 166 8.69 -15.86 3.77
C ARG A 166 8.80 -14.33 3.84
N GLU A 167 7.90 -13.59 3.20
CA GLU A 167 7.87 -12.12 3.26
C GLU A 167 7.62 -11.57 4.67
N SER A 168 6.93 -12.34 5.52
CA SER A 168 6.67 -11.96 6.91
C SER A 168 7.87 -12.20 7.84
N ILE A 169 8.84 -13.01 7.41
CA ILE A 169 10.03 -13.39 8.17
C ILE A 169 11.23 -12.55 7.70
N LYS A 170 11.44 -11.39 8.34
CA LYS A 170 12.57 -10.48 8.03
C LYS A 170 13.88 -10.87 8.72
N THR A 171 13.85 -11.85 9.61
CA THR A 171 15.01 -12.31 10.40
C THR A 171 15.77 -13.44 9.70
N LYS A 172 17.06 -13.64 10.04
CA LYS A 172 17.86 -14.76 9.49
C LYS A 172 17.30 -16.13 9.87
N ASN A 173 16.74 -16.23 11.07
CA ASN A 173 16.12 -17.45 11.60
C ASN A 173 14.66 -17.18 11.95
N ALA A 174 13.84 -18.22 11.96
CA ALA A 174 12.45 -18.21 12.43
C ALA A 174 12.24 -19.31 13.46
N TYR A 175 11.26 -19.13 14.35
CA TYR A 175 10.74 -20.24 15.12
C TYR A 175 9.66 -20.94 14.30
N LYS A 176 9.82 -22.24 14.09
CA LYS A 176 8.78 -23.17 13.64
C LYS A 176 8.07 -23.68 14.88
N VAL A 177 6.82 -23.28 15.06
CA VAL A 177 6.02 -23.58 16.25
C VAL A 177 4.90 -24.53 15.85
N ASP A 178 4.97 -25.75 16.36
CA ASP A 178 3.91 -26.75 16.20
C ASP A 178 2.96 -26.62 17.39
N TYR A 179 1.67 -26.46 17.13
CA TYR A 179 0.66 -26.24 18.16
C TYR A 179 -0.62 -27.01 17.86
N ILE A 180 -1.42 -27.25 18.89
CA ILE A 180 -2.73 -27.89 18.77
C ILE A 180 -3.79 -26.96 19.33
N VAL A 181 -4.92 -26.88 18.65
CA VAL A 181 -6.12 -26.21 19.16
C VAL A 181 -6.99 -27.23 19.86
N ASN A 182 -7.38 -26.93 21.08
CA ASN A 182 -8.18 -27.79 21.94
C ASN A 182 -9.45 -27.12 22.46
N LEU A 183 -9.80 -25.94 21.93
CA LEU A 183 -11.08 -25.28 22.16
C LEU A 183 -12.17 -25.90 21.26
N PRO A 184 -13.20 -26.57 21.82
CA PRO A 184 -14.29 -27.13 21.04
C PRO A 184 -15.09 -26.04 20.31
N GLY A 185 -15.46 -26.31 19.07
CA GLY A 185 -16.25 -25.40 18.23
C GLY A 185 -15.43 -24.36 17.46
N LEU A 186 -14.16 -24.17 17.79
CA LEU A 186 -13.31 -23.23 17.08
C LEU A 186 -12.86 -23.82 15.73
N ILE A 187 -13.39 -23.29 14.63
CA ILE A 187 -12.96 -23.61 13.27
C ILE A 187 -11.99 -22.52 12.82
N LEU A 188 -10.73 -22.92 12.65
CA LEU A 188 -9.67 -22.01 12.20
C LEU A 188 -9.49 -22.05 10.69
N PRO A 189 -9.29 -20.89 10.03
CA PRO A 189 -8.91 -20.85 8.63
C PRO A 189 -7.56 -21.56 8.40
N GLU A 190 -7.26 -21.84 7.14
CA GLU A 190 -6.03 -22.54 6.75
C GLU A 190 -4.79 -21.70 7.06
N PHE A 191 -4.82 -20.42 6.72
CA PHE A 191 -3.70 -19.51 6.92
C PHE A 191 -3.92 -18.60 8.13
N LEU A 192 -2.92 -18.58 9.01
CA LEU A 192 -2.89 -17.78 10.22
C LEU A 192 -1.52 -17.10 10.34
N LYS A 193 -1.50 -15.99 11.09
CA LYS A 193 -0.26 -15.36 11.54
C LYS A 193 -0.09 -15.55 13.04
N GLY A 194 1.16 -15.59 13.47
CA GLY A 194 1.54 -15.87 14.85
C GLY A 194 2.52 -14.84 15.37
N LYS A 195 2.45 -14.56 16.67
CA LYS A 195 3.42 -13.73 17.39
C LYS A 195 3.66 -14.28 18.79
N ALA A 196 4.93 -14.31 19.21
CA ALA A 196 5.26 -14.58 20.61
C ALA A 196 5.00 -13.34 21.46
N VAL A 197 4.21 -13.48 22.52
CA VAL A 197 3.86 -12.42 23.47
C VAL A 197 4.24 -12.86 24.89
N SER A 198 4.70 -11.92 25.71
CA SER A 198 4.98 -12.13 27.13
C SER A 198 4.10 -11.18 27.94
N ASP A 199 3.27 -11.72 28.82
CA ASP A 199 2.30 -10.98 29.62
C ASP A 199 2.36 -11.48 31.07
N GLY A 200 2.65 -10.60 32.03
CA GLY A 200 2.83 -10.97 33.44
C GLY A 200 3.90 -12.05 33.69
N GLY A 201 4.93 -12.14 32.83
CA GLY A 201 5.98 -13.16 32.90
C GLY A 201 5.61 -14.53 32.30
N LYS A 202 4.36 -14.72 31.87
CA LYS A 202 3.92 -15.92 31.13
C LYS A 202 4.05 -15.68 29.64
N LYS A 203 4.67 -16.63 28.95
CA LYS A 203 4.83 -16.60 27.49
C LYS A 203 3.68 -17.33 26.82
N LYS A 204 3.25 -16.79 25.69
CA LYS A 204 2.12 -17.31 24.92
C LYS A 204 2.31 -17.05 23.43
N LEU A 205 1.81 -17.98 22.62
CA LEU A 205 1.68 -17.78 21.18
C LEU A 205 0.34 -17.11 20.90
N LEU A 206 0.35 -15.87 20.42
CA LEU A 206 -0.84 -15.22 19.91
C LEU A 206 -1.02 -15.57 18.43
N ILE A 207 -2.13 -16.20 18.08
CA ILE A 207 -2.54 -16.45 16.69
C ILE A 207 -3.69 -15.54 16.27
N SER A 208 -3.72 -15.16 15.00
CA SER A 208 -4.82 -14.39 14.40
C SER A 208 -4.95 -14.70 12.91
N THR A 209 -6.07 -14.30 12.31
CA THR A 209 -6.24 -14.34 10.85
C THR A 209 -5.25 -13.38 10.17
N LEU A 210 -5.02 -13.58 8.87
CA LEU A 210 -4.08 -12.73 8.10
C LEU A 210 -4.52 -11.27 8.06
N ASP A 211 -5.83 -11.04 7.90
CA ASP A 211 -6.51 -9.75 7.81
C ASP A 211 -6.87 -9.13 9.18
N ASN A 212 -6.60 -9.81 10.29
CA ASN A 212 -7.03 -9.44 11.66
C ASN A 212 -8.55 -9.43 11.90
N VAL A 213 -9.34 -10.07 11.04
CA VAL A 213 -10.76 -10.31 11.33
C VAL A 213 -10.87 -11.20 12.57
N THR A 214 -11.64 -10.76 13.56
CA THR A 214 -11.91 -11.53 14.77
C THR A 214 -12.95 -12.61 14.48
N LEU A 215 -12.69 -13.83 14.97
CA LEU A 215 -13.65 -14.92 14.89
C LEU A 215 -14.57 -14.90 16.11
N PRO A 216 -15.84 -15.31 15.98
CA PRO A 216 -16.73 -15.39 17.12
C PRO A 216 -16.29 -16.49 18.10
N TYR A 217 -16.50 -16.29 19.41
CA TYR A 217 -16.28 -17.35 20.37
C TYR A 217 -17.33 -18.47 20.18
N PRO A 218 -16.92 -19.75 20.12
CA PRO A 218 -17.84 -20.84 19.85
C PRO A 218 -18.84 -21.05 20.99
N THR A 219 -20.13 -20.91 20.69
CA THR A 219 -21.24 -21.14 21.62
C THR A 219 -21.80 -22.56 21.43
N GLN A 220 -21.18 -23.55 22.08
CA GLN A 220 -21.65 -24.95 22.02
C GLN A 220 -21.50 -25.69 23.35
N THR A 221 -22.44 -26.61 23.61
CA THR A 221 -22.45 -27.47 24.80
C THR A 221 -21.67 -28.77 24.61
N SER A 222 -21.43 -29.17 23.36
CA SER A 222 -20.66 -30.36 23.03
C SER A 222 -19.17 -30.17 23.35
N PRO A 223 -18.46 -31.20 23.87
CA PRO A 223 -17.00 -31.15 24.02
C PRO A 223 -16.24 -31.34 22.68
N TYR A 224 -16.94 -31.31 21.55
CA TYR A 224 -16.43 -31.61 20.21
C TYR A 224 -16.86 -30.56 19.18
N THR A 225 -16.03 -30.26 18.20
CA THR A 225 -16.35 -29.30 17.13
C THR A 225 -17.28 -29.94 16.11
N ILE A 226 -18.41 -29.31 15.80
CA ILE A 226 -19.35 -29.80 14.78
C ILE A 226 -19.16 -28.99 13.49
N VAL A 227 -18.88 -29.68 12.38
CA VAL A 227 -18.80 -29.08 11.04
C VAL A 227 -19.99 -29.55 10.24
N GLU A 228 -20.84 -28.60 9.87
CA GLU A 228 -22.03 -28.85 9.07
C GLU A 228 -21.64 -29.34 7.66
N PRO A 229 -22.35 -30.33 7.10
CA PRO A 229 -22.12 -30.76 5.73
C PRO A 229 -22.48 -29.65 4.74
N MET A 230 -21.68 -29.51 3.70
CA MET A 230 -22.00 -28.62 2.58
C MET A 230 -22.91 -29.36 1.61
N ARG A 231 -24.06 -28.77 1.25
CA ARG A 231 -24.91 -29.34 0.19
C ARG A 231 -24.25 -29.11 -1.17
N ILE A 232 -24.44 -30.05 -2.10
CA ILE A 232 -23.93 -29.91 -3.48
C ILE A 232 -24.51 -28.66 -4.13
N SER A 233 -25.78 -28.33 -3.88
CA SER A 233 -26.40 -27.08 -4.36
C SER A 233 -25.61 -25.85 -3.94
N ASP A 234 -25.25 -25.78 -2.66
CA ASP A 234 -24.57 -24.63 -2.09
C ASP A 234 -23.15 -24.57 -2.64
N PHE A 235 -22.45 -25.70 -2.70
CA PHE A 235 -21.12 -25.79 -3.33
C PHE A 235 -21.14 -25.33 -4.80
N MET A 236 -22.14 -25.74 -5.58
CA MET A 236 -22.27 -25.34 -6.99
C MET A 236 -22.60 -23.85 -7.12
N GLU A 237 -23.44 -23.30 -6.25
CA GLU A 237 -23.71 -21.85 -6.20
C GLU A 237 -22.44 -21.06 -5.86
N TRP A 238 -21.66 -21.51 -4.87
CA TRP A 238 -20.38 -20.91 -4.50
C TRP A 238 -19.39 -20.95 -5.66
N GLN A 239 -19.28 -22.09 -6.36
CA GLN A 239 -18.44 -22.20 -7.56
C GLN A 239 -18.92 -21.28 -8.68
N TYR A 240 -20.23 -21.19 -8.92
CA TYR A 240 -20.79 -20.29 -9.92
C TYR A 240 -20.47 -18.83 -9.60
N ARG A 241 -20.69 -18.38 -8.35
CA ARG A 241 -20.36 -17.02 -7.91
C ARG A 241 -18.87 -16.72 -8.01
N ALA A 242 -18.01 -17.68 -7.66
CA ALA A 242 -16.57 -17.53 -7.83
C ALA A 242 -16.19 -17.42 -9.32
N ALA A 243 -16.77 -18.24 -10.20
CA ALA A 243 -16.54 -18.18 -11.64
C ALA A 243 -17.06 -16.88 -12.26
N GLU A 244 -18.22 -16.38 -11.83
CA GLU A 244 -18.78 -15.10 -12.24
C GLU A 244 -17.87 -13.94 -11.81
N SER A 245 -17.44 -13.92 -10.55
CA SER A 245 -16.52 -12.90 -10.04
C SER A 245 -15.15 -12.93 -10.75
N LEU A 246 -14.62 -14.12 -11.04
CA LEU A 246 -13.41 -14.26 -11.85
C LEU A 246 -13.62 -13.78 -13.29
N THR A 247 -14.78 -14.05 -13.88
CA THR A 247 -15.14 -13.57 -15.22
C THR A 247 -15.23 -12.04 -15.24
N GLU A 248 -15.89 -11.44 -14.26
CA GLU A 248 -15.98 -9.98 -14.12
C GLU A 248 -14.59 -9.36 -13.91
N THR A 249 -13.76 -9.97 -13.06
CA THR A 249 -12.38 -9.56 -12.82
C THR A 249 -11.57 -9.62 -14.12
N ASN A 250 -11.65 -10.73 -14.87
CA ASN A 250 -10.97 -10.88 -16.15
C ASN A 250 -11.45 -9.85 -17.17
N LYS A 251 -12.75 -9.52 -17.20
CA LYS A 251 -13.30 -8.47 -18.06
C LYS A 251 -12.70 -7.10 -17.72
N LYS A 252 -12.71 -6.71 -16.43
CA LYS A 252 -12.12 -5.43 -15.98
C LYS A 252 -10.62 -5.34 -16.26
N VAL A 253 -9.89 -6.44 -16.05
CA VAL A 253 -8.46 -6.52 -16.39
C VAL A 253 -8.25 -6.35 -17.90
N ASN A 254 -9.05 -7.02 -18.73
CA ASN A 254 -8.98 -6.86 -20.19
C ASN A 254 -9.30 -5.44 -20.66
N GLU A 255 -10.27 -4.76 -20.04
CA GLU A 255 -10.61 -3.37 -20.37
C GLU A 255 -9.44 -2.42 -20.05
N ILE A 256 -8.84 -2.54 -18.86
CA ILE A 256 -7.68 -1.73 -18.44
C ILE A 256 -6.45 -2.03 -19.31
N LEU A 257 -6.29 -3.27 -19.76
CA LEU A 257 -5.17 -3.73 -20.58
C LEU A 257 -5.48 -3.69 -22.08
N SER A 258 -6.53 -2.98 -22.49
CA SER A 258 -6.93 -2.90 -23.91
C SER A 258 -5.87 -2.21 -24.78
N ASP A 259 -5.84 -2.57 -26.06
CA ASP A 259 -4.93 -1.96 -27.04
C ASP A 259 -5.14 -0.43 -27.13
N GLU A 260 -6.37 0.03 -26.93
CA GLU A 260 -6.73 1.46 -26.87
C GLU A 260 -6.06 2.17 -25.69
N VAL A 261 -6.22 1.67 -24.46
CA VAL A 261 -5.59 2.25 -23.26
C VAL A 261 -4.06 2.25 -23.38
N ILE A 262 -3.48 1.18 -23.96
CA ILE A 262 -2.03 1.11 -24.21
C ILE A 262 -1.60 2.15 -25.25
N ALA A 263 -2.38 2.33 -26.33
CA ALA A 263 -2.11 3.33 -27.35
C ALA A 263 -2.21 4.76 -26.80
N GLU A 264 -3.24 5.06 -26.00
CA GLU A 264 -3.40 6.34 -25.31
C GLU A 264 -2.23 6.61 -24.36
N LEU A 265 -1.82 5.62 -23.55
CA LEU A 265 -0.67 5.74 -22.66
C LEU A 265 0.62 6.06 -23.43
N LYS A 266 0.85 5.38 -24.55
CA LYS A 266 1.99 5.67 -25.45
C LYS A 266 1.91 7.08 -26.04
N SER A 267 0.72 7.52 -26.44
CA SER A 267 0.48 8.87 -26.98
C SER A 267 0.77 9.94 -25.93
N SER A 268 0.27 9.76 -24.70
CA SER A 268 0.55 10.64 -23.56
C SER A 268 2.04 10.75 -23.26
N ILE A 269 2.78 9.62 -23.25
CA ILE A 269 4.24 9.63 -23.08
C ILE A 269 4.93 10.43 -24.20
N LYS A 270 4.48 10.27 -25.45
CA LYS A 270 5.01 11.03 -26.59
C LYS A 270 4.75 12.54 -26.44
N ASN A 271 3.55 12.92 -26.03
CA ASN A 271 3.18 14.32 -25.81
C ASN A 271 3.99 14.94 -24.67
N ILE A 272 4.17 14.23 -23.55
CA ILE A 272 4.99 14.70 -22.43
C ILE A 272 6.46 14.85 -22.85
N ASN A 273 7.02 13.90 -23.63
CA ASN A 273 8.37 14.06 -24.17
C ASN A 273 8.50 15.30 -25.08
N SER A 274 7.51 15.54 -25.94
CA SER A 274 7.49 16.73 -26.80
C SER A 274 7.43 18.01 -25.98
N LEU A 275 6.55 18.06 -24.98
CA LEU A 275 6.44 19.19 -24.05
C LEU A 275 7.74 19.41 -23.28
N THR A 276 8.37 18.34 -22.80
CA THR A 276 9.67 18.41 -22.10
C THR A 276 10.72 19.02 -23.02
N ASN A 277 10.82 18.57 -24.27
CA ASN A 277 11.77 19.11 -25.24
C ASN A 277 11.51 20.59 -25.55
N GLN A 278 10.24 20.98 -25.72
CA GLN A 278 9.86 22.39 -25.93
C GLN A 278 10.19 23.26 -24.71
N THR A 279 10.00 22.71 -23.50
CA THR A 279 10.32 23.41 -22.25
C THR A 279 11.83 23.56 -22.09
N THR A 280 12.62 22.53 -22.38
CA THR A 280 14.09 22.61 -22.40
C THR A 280 14.60 23.63 -23.43
N ALA A 281 13.99 23.68 -24.62
CA ALA A 281 14.35 24.67 -25.64
C ALA A 281 13.99 26.10 -25.19
N THR A 282 12.84 26.27 -24.53
CA THR A 282 12.46 27.55 -23.91
C THR A 282 13.44 27.94 -22.80
N MET A 283 13.85 26.99 -21.96
CA MET A 283 14.84 27.21 -20.90
C MET A 283 16.19 27.67 -21.45
N SER A 284 16.66 27.07 -22.55
CA SER A 284 17.89 27.52 -23.20
C SER A 284 17.78 28.96 -23.75
N LYS A 285 16.59 29.37 -24.22
CA LYS A 285 16.35 30.78 -24.60
C LYS A 285 16.34 31.71 -23.39
N VAL A 286 15.78 31.27 -22.27
CA VAL A 286 15.82 31.96 -20.97
C VAL A 286 17.28 32.15 -20.53
N ASP A 287 18.12 31.11 -20.64
CA ASP A 287 19.55 31.23 -20.34
C ASP A 287 20.25 32.28 -21.20
N ALA A 288 20.04 32.24 -22.52
CA ALA A 288 20.62 33.23 -23.44
C ALA A 288 20.17 34.67 -23.13
N LEU A 289 18.92 34.88 -22.73
CA LEU A 289 18.40 36.20 -22.35
C LEU A 289 19.04 36.72 -21.04
N ILE A 290 19.29 35.84 -20.06
CA ILE A 290 19.99 36.21 -18.81
C ILE A 290 21.43 36.60 -19.12
N GLU A 291 22.13 35.79 -19.93
CA GLU A 291 23.52 36.07 -20.33
C GLU A 291 23.63 37.42 -21.06
N SER A 292 22.76 37.67 -22.05
CA SER A 292 22.70 38.95 -22.76
C SER A 292 22.41 40.12 -21.81
N SER A 293 21.46 39.96 -20.90
CA SER A 293 21.10 41.01 -19.94
C SER A 293 22.26 41.32 -18.97
N GLN A 294 23.05 40.33 -18.58
CA GLN A 294 24.26 40.54 -17.75
C GLN A 294 25.34 41.31 -18.50
N GLU A 295 25.51 41.07 -19.80
CA GLU A 295 26.44 41.82 -20.65
C GLU A 295 25.99 43.28 -20.84
N ASP A 296 24.70 43.50 -21.08
CA ASP A 296 24.10 44.83 -21.18
C ASP A 296 24.26 45.62 -19.88
N ILE A 297 24.01 44.98 -18.73
CA ILE A 297 24.22 45.56 -17.40
C ILE A 297 25.68 45.97 -17.18
N LYS A 298 26.65 45.11 -17.54
CA LYS A 298 28.08 45.46 -17.43
C LYS A 298 28.46 46.65 -18.31
N THR A 299 27.96 46.68 -19.54
CA THR A 299 28.19 47.77 -20.48
C THR A 299 27.63 49.08 -19.94
N LEU A 300 26.44 49.01 -19.35
CA LEU A 300 25.78 50.14 -18.74
C LEU A 300 26.52 50.66 -17.49
N MET A 301 26.97 49.77 -16.60
CA MET A 301 27.79 50.15 -15.44
C MET A 301 29.05 50.89 -15.87
N ALA A 302 29.76 50.37 -16.88
CA ALA A 302 30.96 51.03 -17.41
C ALA A 302 30.66 52.42 -18.00
N LEU A 303 29.49 52.59 -18.63
CA LEU A 303 29.05 53.89 -19.14
C LEU A 303 28.70 54.87 -18.01
N LEU A 304 28.04 54.40 -16.95
CA LEU A 304 27.71 55.20 -15.77
C LEU A 304 28.95 55.63 -15.01
N ASP A 305 29.89 54.72 -14.74
CA ASP A 305 31.16 55.03 -14.07
C ASP A 305 31.95 56.08 -14.86
N ARG A 306 32.05 55.91 -16.18
CA ARG A 306 32.72 56.88 -17.05
C ARG A 306 32.03 58.25 -16.98
N THR A 307 30.70 58.26 -17.06
CA THR A 307 29.95 59.52 -17.08
C THR A 307 30.01 60.23 -15.72
N SER A 308 29.94 59.50 -14.61
CA SER A 308 30.16 60.04 -13.26
C SER A 308 31.55 60.66 -13.12
N ASN A 309 32.60 59.98 -13.60
CA ASN A 309 33.95 60.52 -13.61
C ASN A 309 34.05 61.80 -14.47
N ASP A 310 33.42 61.83 -15.64
CA ASP A 310 33.37 63.01 -16.50
C ASP A 310 32.70 64.20 -15.77
N PHE A 311 31.58 63.98 -15.07
CA PHE A 311 30.95 64.99 -14.22
C PHE A 311 31.85 65.46 -13.07
N ASN A 312 32.56 64.54 -12.40
CA ASN A 312 33.48 64.86 -11.30
C ASN A 312 34.68 65.70 -11.76
N VAL A 313 35.36 65.30 -12.86
CA VAL A 313 36.47 66.06 -13.44
C VAL A 313 36.01 67.44 -13.87
N MET A 314 34.84 67.51 -14.51
CA MET A 314 34.28 68.76 -14.99
C MET A 314 33.93 69.71 -13.85
N SER A 315 33.25 69.22 -12.81
CA SER A 315 32.93 69.97 -11.59
C SER A 315 34.17 70.58 -10.93
N ASN A 316 35.30 69.85 -10.93
CA ASN A 316 36.56 70.34 -10.40
C ASN A 316 37.20 71.44 -11.26
N ASN A 317 37.15 71.31 -12.60
CA ASN A 317 37.70 72.28 -13.55
C ASN A 317 36.87 73.58 -13.63
N ILE A 318 35.56 73.50 -13.39
CA ILE A 318 34.64 74.64 -13.38
C ILE A 318 34.96 75.66 -12.26
N ASN A 319 35.66 75.24 -11.19
CA ASN A 319 36.12 76.14 -10.12
C ASN A 319 36.95 77.34 -10.63
N GLN A 320 37.56 77.24 -11.83
CA GLN A 320 38.42 78.29 -12.38
C GLN A 320 37.73 79.17 -13.45
N VAL A 321 36.53 78.80 -13.91
CA VAL A 321 35.92 79.40 -15.11
C VAL A 321 34.56 80.05 -14.87
N ILE A 322 33.63 79.40 -14.16
CA ILE A 322 32.22 79.84 -14.10
C ILE A 322 31.81 80.32 -12.69
N GLY A 323 32.47 79.89 -11.62
CA GLY A 323 32.28 80.44 -10.26
C GLY A 323 30.88 80.29 -9.65
N ASP A 324 29.93 79.64 -10.33
CA ASP A 324 28.55 79.44 -9.86
C ASP A 324 28.47 78.24 -8.89
N PRO A 325 28.15 78.47 -7.59
CA PRO A 325 28.05 77.41 -6.60
C PRO A 325 26.87 76.46 -6.82
N GLU A 326 25.77 76.94 -7.42
CA GLU A 326 24.55 76.15 -7.67
C GLU A 326 24.83 75.14 -8.78
N PHE A 327 25.41 75.59 -9.90
CA PHE A 327 25.79 74.72 -11.01
C PHE A 327 26.77 73.61 -10.60
N LYS A 328 27.76 73.94 -9.76
CA LYS A 328 28.70 72.98 -9.18
C LYS A 328 27.97 71.94 -8.32
N THR A 329 27.01 72.38 -7.53
CA THR A 329 26.21 71.50 -6.67
C THR A 329 25.38 70.54 -7.52
N THR A 330 24.73 71.01 -8.58
CA THR A 330 23.97 70.18 -9.52
C THR A 330 24.86 69.14 -10.22
N MET A 331 26.08 69.50 -10.63
CA MET A 331 27.03 68.54 -11.20
C MET A 331 27.49 67.46 -10.21
N MET A 332 27.86 67.86 -8.98
CA MET A 332 28.26 66.91 -7.93
C MET A 332 27.10 66.00 -7.54
N SER A 333 25.88 66.53 -7.45
CA SER A 333 24.68 65.73 -7.18
C SER A 333 24.44 64.71 -8.29
N THR A 334 24.53 65.13 -9.56
CA THR A 334 24.42 64.23 -10.72
C THR A 334 25.44 63.09 -10.68
N ALA A 335 26.71 63.39 -10.39
CA ALA A 335 27.75 62.36 -10.26
C ALA A 335 27.44 61.38 -9.12
N ASN A 336 27.05 61.89 -7.95
CA ASN A 336 26.68 61.05 -6.80
C ASN A 336 25.46 60.17 -7.07
N SER A 337 24.42 60.68 -7.75
CA SER A 337 23.24 59.89 -8.12
C SER A 337 23.60 58.83 -9.17
N MET A 338 24.54 59.11 -10.08
CA MET A 338 25.07 58.12 -11.03
C MET A 338 25.87 57.01 -10.33
N ASP A 339 26.70 57.35 -9.35
CA ASP A 339 27.44 56.36 -8.54
C ASP A 339 26.50 55.46 -7.74
N LYS A 340 25.48 56.04 -7.09
CA LYS A 340 24.43 55.28 -6.39
C LYS A 340 23.69 54.35 -7.35
N LEU A 341 23.32 54.85 -8.53
CA LEU A 341 22.66 54.07 -9.57
C LEU A 341 23.53 52.89 -10.03
N ALA A 342 24.83 53.11 -10.27
CA ALA A 342 25.77 52.05 -10.64
C ALA A 342 25.90 50.97 -9.56
N GLN A 343 25.90 51.36 -8.27
CA GLN A 343 25.94 50.42 -7.14
C GLN A 343 24.63 49.62 -6.98
N ASN A 344 23.50 50.24 -7.31
CA ASN A 344 22.17 49.63 -7.16
C ASN A 344 21.84 48.67 -8.33
N ILE A 345 22.39 48.89 -9.54
CA ILE A 345 22.15 48.03 -10.72
C ILE A 345 22.43 46.54 -10.46
N ASN A 346 23.47 46.22 -9.68
CA ASN A 346 23.83 44.83 -9.36
C ASN A 346 22.84 44.11 -8.45
N LYS A 347 21.92 44.84 -7.79
CA LYS A 347 21.05 44.28 -6.75
C LYS A 347 19.60 44.03 -7.22
N ILE A 348 19.17 44.72 -8.27
CA ILE A 348 17.79 44.78 -8.81
C ILE A 348 17.12 43.44 -9.15
N ILE A 349 17.87 42.35 -9.28
CA ILE A 349 17.27 41.05 -9.63
C ILE A 349 16.53 40.48 -8.41
N GLY A 350 15.26 40.88 -8.23
CA GLY A 350 14.30 40.27 -7.31
C GLY A 350 13.87 41.10 -6.10
N ASN A 351 14.18 42.40 -6.01
CA ASN A 351 13.82 43.25 -4.86
C ASN A 351 13.05 44.52 -5.28
N GLU A 352 11.78 44.63 -4.87
CA GLU A 352 10.90 45.78 -5.18
C GLU A 352 11.42 47.09 -4.58
N GLU A 353 12.01 47.05 -3.38
CA GLU A 353 12.54 48.24 -2.68
C GLU A 353 13.73 48.85 -3.43
N GLU A 354 14.61 48.01 -3.97
CA GLU A 354 15.78 48.45 -4.74
C GLU A 354 15.39 48.98 -6.12
N ALA A 355 14.31 48.47 -6.72
CA ALA A 355 13.75 48.99 -7.96
C ALA A 355 13.13 50.38 -7.77
N GLU A 356 12.44 50.63 -6.65
CA GLU A 356 11.92 51.96 -6.30
C GLU A 356 13.05 52.97 -6.08
N GLN A 357 14.10 52.57 -5.37
CA GLN A 357 15.27 53.41 -5.13
C GLN A 357 15.99 53.76 -6.43
N MET A 358 16.15 52.79 -7.33
CA MET A 358 16.74 53.03 -8.66
C MET A 358 15.89 53.98 -9.52
N ALA A 359 14.55 53.84 -9.49
CA ALA A 359 13.66 54.76 -10.18
C ALA A 359 13.75 56.19 -9.60
N SER A 360 14.02 56.32 -8.31
CA SER A 360 14.33 57.60 -7.67
C SER A 360 15.64 58.20 -8.21
N ASP A 361 16.73 57.43 -8.22
CA ASP A 361 18.04 57.87 -8.71
C ASP A 361 17.97 58.33 -10.19
N ILE A 362 17.23 57.60 -11.03
CA ILE A 362 17.01 57.94 -12.45
C ILE A 362 16.28 59.28 -12.59
N ARG A 363 15.22 59.51 -11.80
CA ARG A 363 14.47 60.79 -11.84
C ARG A 363 15.34 61.97 -11.42
N GLU A 364 16.19 61.78 -10.42
CA GLU A 364 17.12 62.80 -9.95
C GLU A 364 18.18 63.13 -11.02
N ILE A 365 18.78 62.12 -11.66
CA ILE A 365 19.73 62.32 -12.77
C ILE A 365 19.06 63.03 -13.95
N ALA A 366 17.86 62.60 -14.36
CA ALA A 366 17.14 63.21 -15.47
C ALA A 366 16.78 64.68 -15.19
N HIS A 367 16.40 65.00 -13.95
CA HIS A 367 16.14 66.37 -13.54
C HIS A 367 17.42 67.22 -13.61
N ASN A 368 18.49 66.78 -12.95
CA ASN A 368 19.74 67.52 -12.89
C ASN A 368 20.41 67.67 -14.27
N ALA A 369 20.36 66.63 -15.11
CA ALA A 369 20.89 66.69 -16.48
C ALA A 369 20.15 67.72 -17.35
N ASN A 370 18.85 67.89 -17.16
CA ASN A 370 18.07 68.92 -17.85
C ASN A 370 18.41 70.33 -17.34
N GLU A 371 18.61 70.51 -16.04
CA GLU A 371 19.06 71.78 -15.47
C GLU A 371 20.45 72.17 -16.00
N ILE A 372 21.41 71.23 -15.96
CA ILE A 372 22.75 71.39 -16.52
C ILE A 372 22.68 71.78 -18.00
N SER A 373 21.81 71.14 -18.79
CA SER A 373 21.58 71.49 -20.19
C SER A 373 21.11 72.95 -20.38
N GLY A 374 20.25 73.44 -19.48
CA GLY A 374 19.83 74.84 -19.45
C GLY A 374 20.99 75.80 -19.15
N TYR A 375 21.84 75.45 -18.20
CA TYR A 375 23.03 76.22 -17.81
C TYR A 375 24.09 76.32 -18.92
N ILE A 376 24.30 75.26 -19.72
CA ILE A 376 25.27 75.22 -20.84
C ILE A 376 25.08 76.39 -21.82
N ASN A 377 23.84 76.77 -22.09
CA ASN A 377 23.53 77.80 -23.08
C ASN A 377 23.80 79.22 -22.60
N GLY A 378 23.98 79.44 -21.29
CA GLY A 378 24.13 80.77 -20.69
C GLY A 378 25.43 81.06 -19.94
N MET A 379 26.24 80.04 -19.61
CA MET A 379 27.28 80.18 -18.57
C MET A 379 28.73 80.30 -19.02
N THR A 380 29.10 79.95 -20.25
CA THR A 380 30.50 80.04 -20.70
C THR A 380 30.64 80.45 -22.16
N LYS A 381 31.66 81.24 -22.47
CA LYS A 381 32.11 81.58 -23.84
C LYS A 381 33.19 80.62 -24.36
N ASP A 382 33.62 79.67 -23.53
CA ASP A 382 34.59 78.64 -23.91
C ASP A 382 33.86 77.55 -24.71
N ASP A 383 34.11 77.52 -26.02
CA ASP A 383 33.50 76.57 -26.95
C ASP A 383 33.87 75.11 -26.64
N GLN A 384 35.06 74.87 -26.09
CA GLN A 384 35.53 73.54 -25.74
C GLN A 384 34.85 73.04 -24.47
N LEU A 385 34.77 73.88 -23.42
CA LEU A 385 34.04 73.57 -22.20
C LEU A 385 32.56 73.33 -22.50
N LYS A 386 31.95 74.16 -23.35
CA LYS A 386 30.56 74.01 -23.78
C LYS A 386 30.32 72.67 -24.48
N LYS A 387 31.23 72.28 -25.38
CA LYS A 387 31.18 71.01 -26.11
C LYS A 387 31.34 69.82 -25.17
N ASP A 388 32.27 69.88 -24.23
CA ASP A 388 32.52 68.80 -23.26
C ASP A 388 31.33 68.61 -22.31
N LEU A 389 30.68 69.71 -21.90
CA LEU A 389 29.48 69.68 -21.05
C LEU A 389 28.28 69.09 -21.80
N THR A 390 28.12 69.50 -23.06
CA THR A 390 27.07 68.99 -23.95
C THR A 390 27.26 67.48 -24.18
N ASN A 391 28.49 67.03 -24.41
CA ASN A 391 28.82 65.62 -24.59
C ASN A 391 28.57 64.81 -23.31
N THR A 392 28.91 65.37 -22.14
CA THR A 392 28.71 64.71 -20.83
C THR A 392 27.22 64.52 -20.54
N VAL A 393 26.39 65.55 -20.77
CA VAL A 393 24.93 65.46 -20.65
C VAL A 393 24.34 64.48 -21.68
N ALA A 394 24.84 64.48 -22.91
CA ALA A 394 24.42 63.52 -23.94
C ALA A 394 24.76 62.07 -23.55
N ASN A 395 25.94 61.83 -22.96
CA ASN A 395 26.33 60.52 -22.46
C ASN A 395 25.46 60.08 -21.29
N ALA A 396 25.09 60.99 -20.38
CA ALA A 396 24.17 60.72 -19.27
C ALA A 396 22.78 60.31 -19.78
N ASN A 397 22.24 61.05 -20.76
CA ASN A 397 20.97 60.71 -21.41
C ASN A 397 21.05 59.34 -22.11
N LYS A 398 22.16 59.05 -22.79
CA LYS A 398 22.38 57.74 -23.42
C LYS A 398 22.44 56.61 -22.38
N ALA A 399 23.07 56.83 -21.25
CA ALA A 399 23.09 55.87 -20.14
C ALA A 399 21.67 55.60 -19.61
N MET A 400 20.86 56.65 -19.41
CA MET A 400 19.46 56.52 -18.95
C MET A 400 18.57 55.78 -19.96
N ILE A 401 18.76 55.99 -21.27
CA ILE A 401 18.03 55.26 -22.31
C ILE A 401 18.41 53.78 -22.29
N ASN A 402 19.71 53.47 -22.26
CA ASN A 402 20.21 52.10 -22.22
C ASN A 402 19.75 51.37 -20.94
N LEU A 403 19.70 52.08 -19.82
CA LEU A 403 19.12 51.63 -18.55
C LEU A 403 17.67 51.19 -18.69
N ASN A 404 16.83 52.03 -19.27
CA ASN A 404 15.42 51.73 -19.45
C ASN A 404 15.22 50.49 -20.33
N THR A 405 16.06 50.33 -21.36
CA THR A 405 16.09 49.12 -22.21
C THR A 405 16.53 47.87 -21.44
N ALA A 406 17.57 47.97 -20.60
CA ALA A 406 18.04 46.87 -19.77
C ALA A 406 17.00 46.45 -18.72
N LEU A 407 16.35 47.42 -18.05
CA LEU A 407 15.28 47.17 -17.07
C LEU A 407 14.06 46.48 -17.68
N ALA A 408 13.67 46.86 -18.89
CA ALA A 408 12.59 46.20 -19.62
C ALA A 408 12.92 44.73 -19.97
N SER A 409 14.21 44.38 -20.06
CA SER A 409 14.69 43.02 -20.35
C SER A 409 14.77 42.18 -19.06
N VAL A 410 15.26 42.76 -17.96
CA VAL A 410 15.40 42.10 -16.65
C VAL A 410 14.05 41.83 -15.98
N ASN A 411 13.06 42.73 -16.11
CA ASN A 411 11.72 42.55 -15.54
C ASN A 411 10.94 41.33 -16.05
N LYS A 412 11.46 40.62 -17.06
CA LYS A 412 10.84 39.40 -17.60
C LYS A 412 11.30 38.10 -16.94
N MET A 413 12.33 38.10 -16.06
CA MET A 413 12.91 36.85 -15.51
C MET A 413 13.60 37.03 -14.15
N THR A 414 13.20 36.23 -13.16
CA THR A 414 13.93 36.07 -11.88
C THR A 414 14.65 34.71 -11.80
N PRO A 415 15.82 34.61 -11.14
CA PRO A 415 16.55 33.35 -10.92
C PRO A 415 15.74 32.25 -10.23
N GLU A 416 14.76 32.64 -9.41
CA GLU A 416 13.84 31.74 -8.72
C GLU A 416 12.93 31.01 -9.70
N LYS A 417 12.32 31.73 -10.65
CA LYS A 417 11.47 31.14 -11.71
C LYS A 417 12.26 30.19 -12.62
N LYS A 418 13.56 30.46 -12.83
CA LYS A 418 14.47 29.58 -13.56
C LYS A 418 14.68 28.26 -12.81
N THR A 419 14.96 28.33 -11.51
CA THR A 419 15.23 27.15 -10.66
C THR A 419 13.98 26.27 -10.53
N GLU A 420 12.82 26.88 -10.35
CA GLU A 420 11.53 26.19 -10.30
C GLU A 420 11.24 25.48 -11.63
N LEU A 421 11.40 26.17 -12.77
CA LEU A 421 11.17 25.59 -14.09
C LEU A 421 12.14 24.42 -14.39
N GLN A 422 13.41 24.55 -14.00
CA GLN A 422 14.39 23.47 -14.15
C GLN A 422 14.00 22.23 -13.35
N THR A 423 13.56 22.43 -12.10
CA THR A 423 13.09 21.33 -11.23
C THR A 423 11.89 20.62 -11.85
N ILE A 424 10.91 21.39 -12.38
CA ILE A 424 9.75 20.84 -13.07
C ILE A 424 10.15 20.01 -14.29
N ILE A 425 11.12 20.47 -15.09
CA ILE A 425 11.63 19.72 -16.25
C ILE A 425 12.26 18.39 -15.81
N ASP A 426 13.10 18.42 -14.77
CA ASP A 426 13.80 17.23 -14.28
C ASP A 426 12.82 16.21 -13.69
N ASP A 427 11.86 16.65 -12.87
CA ASP A 427 10.80 15.81 -12.32
C ASP A 427 9.91 15.22 -13.43
N THR A 428 9.58 16.01 -14.45
CA THR A 428 8.79 15.56 -15.61
C THR A 428 9.56 14.49 -16.40
N LYS A 429 10.87 14.65 -16.57
CA LYS A 429 11.72 13.67 -17.26
C LYS A 429 11.80 12.34 -16.51
N VAL A 430 11.95 12.38 -15.18
CA VAL A 430 11.94 11.18 -14.32
C VAL A 430 10.58 10.49 -14.41
N THR A 431 9.48 11.24 -14.28
CA THR A 431 8.11 10.73 -14.37
C THR A 431 7.86 10.06 -15.71
N THR A 432 8.26 10.68 -16.82
CA THR A 432 8.11 10.14 -18.18
C THR A 432 8.92 8.86 -18.38
N CYS A 433 10.13 8.80 -17.83
CA CYS A 433 10.95 7.59 -17.86
C CYS A 433 10.27 6.43 -17.10
N ASN A 434 9.70 6.70 -15.93
CA ASN A 434 8.97 5.72 -15.14
C ASN A 434 7.69 5.26 -15.87
N LEU A 435 6.92 6.18 -16.46
CA LEU A 435 5.73 5.86 -17.26
C LEU A 435 6.07 5.01 -18.48
N ARG A 436 7.18 5.29 -19.17
CA ARG A 436 7.67 4.46 -20.28
C ARG A 436 8.01 3.05 -19.84
N LYS A 437 8.79 2.90 -18.77
CA LYS A 437 9.12 1.58 -18.20
C LYS A 437 7.87 0.81 -17.78
N PHE A 438 6.90 1.50 -17.18
CA PHE A 438 5.61 0.92 -16.81
C PHE A 438 4.83 0.44 -18.05
N SER A 439 4.68 1.29 -19.07
CA SER A 439 4.02 0.97 -20.34
C SER A 439 4.65 -0.25 -21.04
N GLU A 440 5.98 -0.32 -21.10
CA GLU A 440 6.69 -1.46 -21.69
C GLU A 440 6.46 -2.76 -20.92
N LYS A 441 6.52 -2.70 -19.58
CA LYS A 441 6.26 -3.87 -18.71
C LYS A 441 4.81 -4.34 -18.83
N LEU A 442 3.87 -3.41 -18.88
CA LEU A 442 2.44 -3.69 -19.02
C LEU A 442 2.18 -4.42 -20.34
N ASN A 443 2.74 -3.93 -21.45
CA ASN A 443 2.63 -4.58 -22.76
C ASN A 443 3.19 -6.02 -22.78
N LYS A 444 4.35 -6.27 -22.15
CA LYS A 444 4.93 -7.62 -22.07
C LYS A 444 4.08 -8.58 -21.23
N ARG A 445 3.60 -8.12 -20.06
CA ARG A 445 2.77 -8.93 -19.17
C ARG A 445 1.40 -9.24 -19.79
N PHE A 446 0.86 -8.30 -20.56
CA PHE A 446 -0.37 -8.50 -21.32
C PHE A 446 -0.24 -9.63 -22.35
N LEU A 447 0.84 -9.65 -23.14
CA LEU A 447 1.08 -10.72 -24.12
C LEU A 447 1.11 -12.11 -23.45
N LEU A 448 1.72 -12.22 -22.27
CA LEU A 448 1.73 -13.46 -21.49
C LEU A 448 0.34 -13.81 -20.96
N TRP A 449 -0.40 -12.81 -20.46
CA TRP A 449 -1.74 -13.01 -19.91
C TRP A 449 -2.74 -13.48 -20.98
N ARG A 450 -2.70 -12.90 -22.20
CA ARG A 450 -3.48 -13.33 -23.37
C ARG A 450 -3.08 -14.71 -23.93
N LEU A 451 -1.94 -15.25 -23.51
CA LEU A 451 -1.54 -16.62 -23.86
C LEU A 451 -1.99 -17.65 -22.81
N MET A 452 -2.33 -17.20 -21.60
CA MET A 452 -2.76 -18.06 -20.49
C MET A 452 -4.29 -18.19 -20.38
N PHE A 453 -5.03 -17.23 -20.93
CA PHE A 453 -6.49 -17.18 -21.01
C PHE A 453 -6.88 -16.90 -22.45
#